data_AF-A0A3S1KWF5-F1
#
_entry.id   AF-A0A3S1KWF5-F1
#
_cell.length_a   1.000
_cell.length_b   1.000
_cell.length_c   1.000
_cell.angle_alpha   90.00
_cell.angle_beta   90.00
_cell.angle_gamma   90.00
#
_symmetry.space_group_name_H-M   'P 1'
#
loop_
_entity.id
_entity.type
_entity.pdbx_description
1 polymer ?
#
loop_
_entity_poly.entity_id
_entity_poly.type
_entity_poly.pdbx_seq_one_letter_code
_entity_poly.pdbx_strand_id
1 'polypeptide(L)' 'MISFQQPPALAPVSAAILSQSIVDRMADKMLEMGMNGTAVTKESLFEHSDFTLEEIDKHGPEASNLARARAVRQLG' A
#
# COMPACT_ATOMS: atom_id res chain seq x y z
N MET A 1 28.38 8.02 42.64
CA MET A 1 27.01 7.76 42.14
C MET A 1 27.01 8.07 40.67
N ILE A 2 26.82 7.07 39.81
CA ILE A 2 26.80 7.25 38.36
C ILE A 2 25.34 7.44 37.98
N SER A 3 24.97 8.67 37.60
CA SER A 3 23.65 8.98 37.07
C SER A 3 23.57 8.48 35.63
N PHE A 4 22.77 7.43 35.41
CA PHE A 4 22.47 6.95 34.08
C PHE A 4 21.38 7.84 33.47
N GLN A 5 21.76 8.67 32.50
CA GLN A 5 20.82 9.42 31.68
C GLN A 5 20.21 8.47 30.65
N GLN A 6 18.93 8.13 30.82
CA GLN A 6 18.17 7.29 29.91
C GLN A 6 17.88 8.11 28.63
N PRO A 7 18.36 7.71 27.43
CA PRO A 7 17.95 8.37 26.20
C PRO A 7 16.46 8.10 25.93
N PRO A 8 15.73 9.03 25.27
CA PRO A 8 14.33 8.84 24.97
C PRO A 8 14.19 7.63 24.05
N ALA A 9 13.36 6.66 24.47
CA ALA A 9 12.97 5.55 23.64
C ALA A 9 12.28 6.11 22.38
N LEU A 10 13.02 6.16 21.28
CA LEU A 10 12.44 6.33 19.95
C LEU A 10 11.47 5.16 19.77
N ALA A 11 10.18 5.46 19.74
CA ALA A 11 9.14 4.48 19.50
C ALA A 11 9.48 3.68 18.24
N PRO A 12 9.37 2.33 18.24
CA PRO A 12 9.56 1.55 17.03
C PRO A 12 8.37 1.77 16.09
N VAL A 13 8.38 2.89 15.37
CA VAL A 13 7.48 3.18 14.25
C VAL A 13 7.92 2.39 13.03
N SER A 14 8.00 1.05 13.11
CA SER A 14 8.40 0.27 11.93
C SER A 14 7.82 -1.15 11.82
N ALA A 15 7.04 -1.63 12.78
CA ALA A 15 6.45 -2.97 12.67
C ALA A 15 5.08 -3.01 11.96
N ALA A 16 4.37 -1.89 11.84
CA ALA A 16 3.07 -1.85 11.16
C ALA A 16 3.16 -1.87 9.62
N ILE A 17 4.37 -1.77 9.06
CA ILE A 17 4.62 -1.66 7.61
C ILE A 17 4.96 -3.05 7.01
N LEU A 18 5.32 -4.02 7.84
CA LEU A 18 5.93 -5.28 7.39
C LEU A 18 4.94 -6.42 7.07
N SER A 19 3.64 -6.16 7.14
CA SER A 19 2.61 -7.07 6.60
C SER A 19 1.50 -6.30 5.91
N GLN A 20 1.88 -5.46 4.94
CA GLN A 20 0.91 -5.05 3.93
C GLN A 20 0.47 -6.30 3.16
N SER A 21 -0.82 -6.64 3.30
CA SER A 21 -1.48 -7.66 2.47
C SER A 21 -1.21 -7.38 1.00
N ILE A 22 -1.20 -8.41 0.15
CA ILE A 22 -1.11 -8.25 -1.30
C ILE A 22 -2.16 -7.25 -1.83
N VAL A 23 -3.35 -7.24 -1.23
CA VAL A 23 -4.44 -6.31 -1.50
C VAL A 23 -4.05 -4.87 -1.20
N ASP A 24 -3.30 -4.66 -0.11
CA ASP A 24 -2.86 -3.33 0.34
C ASP A 24 -1.85 -2.73 -0.64
N ARG A 25 -0.86 -3.54 -1.06
CA ARG A 25 0.14 -3.15 -2.06
C ARG A 25 -0.49 -2.93 -3.43
N MET A 26 -1.42 -3.81 -3.82
CA MET A 26 -2.14 -3.68 -5.07
C MET A 26 -3.01 -2.44 -5.08
N ALA A 27 -3.69 -2.12 -3.98
CA ALA A 27 -4.48 -0.90 -3.83
C ALA A 27 -3.61 0.36 -3.90
N ASP A 28 -2.43 0.35 -3.28
CA ASP A 28 -1.46 1.45 -3.33
C ASP A 28 -0.98 1.70 -4.77
N LYS A 29 -0.66 0.61 -5.49
CA LYS A 29 -0.25 0.71 -6.89
C LYS A 29 -1.37 1.17 -7.81
N MET A 30 -2.59 0.66 -7.61
CA MET A 30 -3.79 1.09 -8.33
C MET A 30 -4.04 2.59 -8.12
N LEU A 31 -3.87 3.07 -6.89
CA LEU A 31 -4.02 4.47 -6.54
C LEU A 31 -2.95 5.33 -7.21
N GLU A 32 -1.67 4.94 -7.12
CA GLU A 32 -0.55 5.61 -7.78
C GLU A 32 -0.77 5.73 -9.29
N MET A 33 -1.15 4.63 -9.95
CA MET A 33 -1.46 4.63 -11.39
C MET A 33 -2.62 5.57 -11.71
N GLY A 34 -3.70 5.55 -10.92
CA GLY A 34 -4.84 6.45 -11.09
C GLY A 34 -4.45 7.93 -10.92
N MET A 35 -3.58 8.24 -9.96
CA MET A 35 -3.06 9.61 -9.75
C MET A 35 -2.15 10.07 -10.90
N ASN A 36 -1.40 9.15 -11.50
CA ASN A 36 -0.56 9.41 -12.68
C ASN A 36 -1.36 9.48 -13.99
N GLY A 37 -2.68 9.27 -13.96
CA GLY A 37 -3.55 9.26 -15.14
C GLY A 37 -3.46 7.97 -15.97
N THR A 38 -2.84 6.92 -15.44
CA THR A 38 -2.77 5.60 -16.07
C THR A 38 -4.05 4.82 -15.81
N ALA A 39 -4.58 4.17 -16.84
CA ALA A 39 -5.74 3.29 -16.70
C ALA A 39 -5.39 2.09 -15.81
N VAL A 40 -6.16 1.89 -14.73
CA VAL A 40 -5.97 0.78 -13.79
C VAL A 40 -6.65 -0.48 -14.34
N THR A 41 -5.99 -1.16 -15.26
CA THR A 41 -6.45 -2.44 -15.84
C THR A 41 -5.60 -3.60 -15.33
N LYS A 42 -6.09 -4.83 -15.50
CA LYS A 42 -5.33 -6.04 -15.12
C LYS A 42 -3.98 -6.11 -15.81
N GLU A 43 -3.96 -5.79 -17.11
CA GLU A 43 -2.75 -5.79 -17.93
C GLU A 43 -1.76 -4.73 -17.45
N SER A 44 -2.22 -3.49 -17.22
CA SER A 44 -1.33 -2.44 -16.71
C SER A 44 -0.83 -2.74 -15.29
N LEU A 45 -1.64 -3.34 -14.42
CA LEU A 45 -1.17 -3.79 -13.10
C LEU A 45 -0.07 -4.85 -13.21
N PHE A 46 -0.24 -5.80 -14.14
CA PHE A 46 0.75 -6.84 -14.40
C PHE A 46 2.03 -6.28 -15.03
N GLU A 47 1.92 -5.28 -15.91
CA GLU A 47 3.08 -4.63 -16.54
C GLU A 47 3.85 -3.71 -15.57
N HIS A 48 3.14 -3.06 -14.64
CA HIS A 48 3.73 -2.09 -13.73
C HIS A 48 4.04 -2.64 -12.33
N SER A 49 3.83 -3.94 -12.09
CA SER A 49 4.01 -4.58 -10.77
C SER A 49 4.48 -6.03 -10.89
N ASP A 50 4.97 -6.60 -9.81
CA ASP A 50 5.36 -8.01 -9.72
C ASP A 50 4.18 -8.97 -9.41
N PHE A 51 2.93 -8.49 -9.49
CA PHE A 51 1.77 -9.32 -9.20
C PHE A 51 1.49 -10.29 -10.34
N THR A 52 1.13 -11.53 -10.02
CA THR A 52 0.65 -12.47 -11.03
C THR A 52 -0.77 -12.14 -11.48
N LEU A 53 -1.15 -12.56 -12.69
CA LEU A 53 -2.52 -12.41 -13.17
C LEU A 53 -3.55 -13.11 -12.26
N GLU A 54 -3.17 -14.22 -11.64
CA GLU A 54 -4.01 -14.94 -10.66
C GLU A 54 -4.23 -14.12 -9.39
N GLU A 55 -3.19 -13.46 -8.88
CA GLU A 55 -3.32 -12.57 -7.72
C GLU A 55 -4.13 -11.32 -8.05
N ILE A 56 -3.94 -10.74 -9.24
CA ILE A 56 -4.72 -9.60 -9.72
C ILE A 56 -6.19 -9.99 -9.89
N ASP A 57 -6.50 -11.19 -10.37
CA ASP A 57 -7.87 -11.65 -10.50
C ASP A 57 -8.54 -11.86 -9.14
N LYS A 58 -7.80 -12.51 -8.23
CA LYS A 58 -8.29 -12.85 -6.89
C LYS A 58 -8.44 -11.63 -5.97
N HIS A 59 -7.50 -10.71 -6.01
CA HIS A 59 -7.40 -9.58 -5.08
C HIS A 59 -7.73 -8.24 -5.73
N GLY A 60 -7.77 -8.14 -7.06
CA GLY A 60 -8.02 -6.90 -7.78
C GLY A 60 -9.34 -6.20 -7.44
N PRO A 61 -10.48 -6.91 -7.28
CA PRO A 61 -11.73 -6.28 -6.87
C PRO A 61 -11.64 -5.63 -5.49
N GLU A 62 -11.04 -6.33 -4.52
CA GLU A 62 -10.85 -5.82 -3.15
C GLU A 62 -9.86 -4.66 -3.13
N ALA A 63 -8.75 -4.80 -3.86
CA ALA A 63 -7.72 -3.77 -4.00
C ALA A 63 -8.28 -2.50 -4.67
N SER A 64 -9.13 -2.64 -5.69
CA SER A 64 -9.79 -1.49 -6.35
C SER A 64 -10.70 -0.74 -5.40
N ASN A 65 -11.49 -1.46 -4.60
CA ASN A 65 -12.37 -0.83 -3.61
C ASN A 65 -11.53 -0.10 -2.53
N LEU A 66 -10.44 -0.71 -2.07
CA LEU A 66 -9.52 -0.11 -1.11
C LEU A 66 -8.81 1.12 -1.70
N ALA A 67 -8.33 1.04 -2.95
CA ALA A 67 -7.70 2.15 -3.66
C ALA A 67 -8.66 3.34 -3.79
N ARG A 68 -9.92 3.08 -4.17
CA ARG A 68 -10.96 4.10 -4.23
C ARG A 68 -11.25 4.72 -2.86
N ALA A 69 -11.36 3.91 -1.82
CA ALA A 69 -11.57 4.41 -0.46
C ALA A 69 -10.39 5.28 0.01
N ARG A 70 -9.15 4.94 -0.36
CA ARG A 70 -7.96 5.76 -0.09
C ARG A 70 -7.95 7.08 -0.87
N ALA A 71 -8.27 7.03 -2.17
CA ALA A 71 -8.37 8.22 -3.02
C ALA A 71 -9.35 9.25 -2.42
N VAL A 72 -10.52 8.79 -1.96
CA VAL A 72 -11.51 9.66 -1.32
C VAL A 72 -10.98 10.28 -0.01
N ARG A 73 -10.26 9.50 0.81
CA ARG A 73 -9.70 9.98 2.08
C ARG A 73 -8.55 10.97 1.90
N GLN A 74 -7.82 10.90 0.78
CA GLN A 74 -6.74 11.86 0.48
C GLN A 74 -7.25 13.21 -0.03
N LEU A 75 -8.50 13.27 -0.53
CA LEU A 75 -9.12 14.50 -1.03
C LEU A 75 -9.94 15.25 0.03
N GLY A 76 -10.11 14.66 1.21
CA GLY A 76 -10.91 15.20 2.32
C GLY A 76 -10.11 15.93 3.39
#